data_AF-A0A2N5NB77-F1
#
_entry.id   AF-A0A2N5NB77-F1
#
_cell.length_a   1.000
_cell.length_b   1.000
_cell.length_c   1.000
_cell.angle_alpha   90.00
_cell.angle_beta   90.00
_cell.angle_gamma   90.00
#
_symmetry.space_group_name_H-M   'P 1'
#
loop_
_entity.id
_entity.type
_entity.pdbx_description
1 polymer ?
#
loop_
_entity_poly.entity_id
_entity_poly.type
_entity_poly.pdbx_seq_one_letter_code
_entity_poly.pdbx_strand_id
1 'polypeptide(L)'
;MKRIIGAAAAAALLTMAAACGGGNSENGGNEGAASSPAPSSAASAAPAASPAKGVEVDKGLLNHEITLPASFFEGQELDAAIEAAKKNGVTDVKRNEDGSVTYKMPRSVHGKMMDEMKASLLTSIDELKAGETFQSVKDIEYSKDFSEFTLIVDQAKFEGSFDAFAAIGVALPAMYYRLFDGVPQDENKVTVKMQDQASGEVFQTVVYPDAMEAMGQ
;
A
#
# COMPACT_ATOMS: atom_id res chain seq x y z
N MET A 1 37.70 -10.37 -15.12
CA MET A 1 37.75 -10.30 -13.64
C MET A 1 36.39 -9.81 -13.16
N LYS A 2 35.67 -10.64 -12.40
CA LYS A 2 34.31 -10.39 -11.89
C LYS A 2 34.37 -9.77 -10.50
N ARG A 3 33.65 -8.67 -10.28
CA ARG A 3 33.23 -8.11 -8.99
C ARG A 3 31.85 -7.51 -9.27
N ILE A 4 30.72 -8.20 -9.13
CA ILE A 4 29.98 -8.59 -7.91
C ILE A 4 30.05 -7.53 -6.79
N ILE A 5 29.18 -6.52 -6.90
CA ILE A 5 28.63 -5.67 -5.82
C ILE A 5 27.28 -5.21 -6.39
N GLY A 6 26.10 -5.33 -5.79
CA GLY A 6 25.64 -5.89 -4.52
C GLY A 6 24.14 -5.57 -4.49
N ALA A 7 23.29 -6.57 -4.70
CA ALA A 7 21.85 -6.48 -4.53
C ALA A 7 21.52 -6.99 -3.13
N ALA A 8 21.09 -6.10 -2.23
CA ALA A 8 20.56 -6.48 -0.92
C ALA A 8 19.81 -5.29 -0.29
N ALA A 9 18.53 -5.15 -0.61
CA ALA A 9 17.56 -4.54 0.29
C ALA A 9 16.19 -5.13 -0.03
N ALA A 10 15.46 -5.55 1.01
CA ALA A 10 14.14 -6.20 1.02
C ALA A 10 14.13 -7.75 1.07
N ALA A 11 14.70 -8.30 2.15
CA ALA A 11 14.33 -9.62 2.67
C ALA A 11 14.62 -9.68 4.17
N ALA A 12 13.79 -9.05 5.00
CA ALA A 12 13.87 -9.21 6.45
C ALA A 12 12.55 -8.82 7.13
N LEU A 13 11.53 -9.67 7.06
CA LEU A 13 10.45 -9.72 8.05
C LEU A 13 9.62 -10.99 7.81
N LEU A 14 10.02 -12.11 8.44
CA LEU A 14 9.14 -13.12 9.03
C LEU A 14 9.98 -14.26 9.64
N THR A 15 10.39 -14.10 10.89
CA THR A 15 10.70 -15.23 11.77
C THR A 15 10.19 -14.92 13.16
N MET A 16 8.94 -15.30 13.45
CA MET A 16 8.53 -15.52 14.84
C MET A 16 8.22 -17.00 15.04
N ALA A 17 8.90 -17.51 16.06
CA ALA A 17 9.05 -18.88 16.42
C ALA A 17 7.73 -19.52 16.87
N ALA A 18 7.61 -20.80 16.53
CA ALA A 18 6.69 -21.71 17.18
C ALA A 18 6.97 -21.74 18.69
N ALA A 19 5.96 -21.39 19.48
CA ALA A 19 5.86 -21.77 20.88
C ALA A 19 4.51 -22.48 21.07
N CYS A 20 4.54 -23.81 20.99
CA CYS A 20 3.50 -24.65 21.58
C CYS A 20 3.57 -24.49 23.11
N GLY A 21 2.43 -24.27 23.77
CA GLY A 21 2.38 -24.31 25.23
C GLY A 21 0.97 -24.21 25.80
N GLY A 22 0.43 -25.37 26.21
CA GLY A 22 -0.67 -25.54 27.19
C GLY A 22 -2.07 -25.24 26.67
N GLY A 23 -3.13 -26.03 26.92
CA GLY A 23 -3.33 -27.01 27.96
C GLY A 23 -4.67 -26.75 28.64
N ASN A 24 -5.64 -27.62 28.38
CA ASN A 24 -6.80 -27.97 29.21
C ASN A 24 -7.88 -26.91 29.56
N SER A 25 -9.12 -27.18 29.15
CA SER A 25 -10.32 -26.96 29.97
C SER A 25 -11.44 -27.91 29.55
N GLU A 26 -11.64 -28.94 30.36
CA GLU A 26 -12.89 -29.69 30.48
C GLU A 26 -13.90 -28.87 31.30
N ASN A 27 -15.18 -28.96 30.92
CA ASN A 27 -16.25 -29.59 31.72
C ASN A 27 -17.58 -28.80 31.79
N GLY A 28 -18.68 -29.57 31.76
CA GLY A 28 -20.06 -29.19 32.10
C GLY A 28 -20.94 -29.03 30.85
N GLY A 29 -21.69 -30.01 30.35
CA GLY A 29 -22.42 -31.07 31.03
C GLY A 29 -23.89 -30.67 31.17
N ASN A 30 -24.76 -31.17 30.28
CA ASN A 30 -26.09 -31.68 30.70
C ASN A 30 -26.73 -32.50 29.56
N GLU A 31 -26.94 -33.79 29.85
CA GLU A 31 -27.79 -34.70 29.10
C GLU A 31 -29.26 -34.50 29.48
N GLY A 32 -30.16 -34.70 28.52
CA GLY A 32 -31.60 -34.77 28.75
C GLY A 32 -32.26 -35.52 27.61
N ALA A 33 -32.60 -36.79 27.87
CA ALA A 33 -32.90 -37.83 26.91
C ALA A 33 -34.25 -37.71 26.16
N ALA A 34 -34.19 -38.13 24.89
CA ALA A 34 -35.11 -39.00 24.14
C ALA A 34 -36.63 -38.95 24.39
N SER A 35 -37.40 -38.78 23.31
CA SER A 35 -38.22 -39.88 22.74
C SER A 35 -38.83 -39.50 21.39
N SER A 36 -38.62 -40.37 20.40
CA SER A 36 -39.40 -40.48 19.16
C SER A 36 -40.46 -41.59 19.35
N PRO A 37 -41.57 -41.61 18.60
CA PRO A 37 -41.53 -42.28 17.29
C PRO A 37 -42.36 -41.59 16.17
N ALA A 38 -41.95 -41.87 14.93
CA ALA A 38 -42.61 -41.61 13.64
C ALA A 38 -43.80 -42.58 13.39
N PRO A 39 -44.41 -42.74 12.18
CA PRO A 39 -44.34 -41.97 10.93
C PRO A 39 -45.72 -41.70 10.27
N SER A 40 -45.79 -40.86 9.22
CA SER A 40 -46.76 -41.12 8.14
C SER A 40 -46.29 -40.55 6.79
N SER A 41 -46.43 -41.41 5.79
CA SER A 41 -45.99 -41.30 4.41
C SER A 41 -47.01 -40.56 3.56
N ALA A 42 -46.55 -39.67 2.67
CA ALA A 42 -47.14 -39.51 1.34
C ALA A 42 -46.15 -38.79 0.41
N ALA A 43 -45.70 -39.50 -0.62
CA ALA A 43 -44.93 -39.00 -1.74
C ALA A 43 -45.74 -38.01 -2.59
N SER A 44 -45.10 -36.99 -3.17
CA SER A 44 -45.15 -36.74 -4.63
C SER A 44 -44.27 -35.55 -5.06
N ALA A 45 -43.54 -35.79 -6.15
CA ALA A 45 -43.07 -34.84 -7.16
C ALA A 45 -41.98 -33.81 -6.81
N ALA A 46 -40.75 -34.15 -7.20
CA ALA A 46 -39.70 -33.20 -7.52
C ALA A 46 -40.09 -32.29 -8.70
N PRO A 47 -39.76 -31.00 -8.64
CA PRO A 47 -39.42 -30.22 -9.82
C PRO A 47 -37.89 -30.15 -9.95
N ALA A 48 -37.46 -30.36 -11.19
CA ALA A 48 -36.08 -30.38 -11.63
C ALA A 48 -35.25 -29.20 -11.10
N ALA A 49 -34.05 -29.53 -10.62
CA ALA A 49 -32.97 -28.58 -10.43
C ALA A 49 -32.76 -27.79 -11.72
N SER A 50 -33.07 -26.49 -11.67
CA SER A 50 -32.58 -25.56 -12.68
C SER A 50 -31.06 -25.51 -12.56
N PRO A 51 -30.30 -25.62 -13.66
CA PRO A 51 -28.85 -25.44 -13.59
C PRO A 51 -28.61 -24.01 -13.12
N ALA A 52 -27.92 -23.88 -11.99
CA ALA A 52 -27.36 -22.60 -11.58
C ALA A 52 -26.49 -22.12 -12.74
N LYS A 53 -27.00 -21.15 -13.52
CA LYS A 53 -26.19 -20.36 -14.44
C LYS A 53 -25.09 -19.77 -13.57
N GLY A 54 -23.87 -20.26 -13.75
CA GLY A 54 -22.69 -19.70 -13.11
C GLY A 54 -22.73 -18.20 -13.35
N VAL A 55 -22.65 -17.43 -12.26
CA VAL A 55 -22.44 -16.00 -12.35
C VAL A 55 -21.08 -15.85 -13.05
N GLU A 56 -21.08 -15.57 -14.34
CA GLU A 56 -19.89 -15.08 -15.04
C GLU A 56 -19.62 -13.68 -14.48
N VAL A 57 -18.89 -13.64 -13.37
CA VAL A 57 -18.38 -12.40 -12.82
C VAL A 57 -17.46 -11.83 -13.89
N ASP A 58 -17.82 -10.66 -14.40
CA ASP A 58 -17.05 -9.97 -15.43
C ASP A 58 -15.57 -9.93 -14.99
N LYS A 59 -14.68 -10.48 -15.81
CA LYS A 59 -13.25 -10.56 -15.46
C LYS A 59 -12.64 -9.18 -15.29
N GLY A 60 -13.25 -8.11 -15.83
CA GLY A 60 -12.89 -6.73 -15.53
C GLY A 60 -13.19 -6.31 -14.09
N LEU A 61 -14.19 -6.91 -13.45
CA LEU A 61 -14.54 -6.66 -12.05
C LEU A 61 -13.52 -7.24 -11.06
N LEU A 62 -12.79 -8.28 -11.48
CA LEU A 62 -11.86 -9.02 -10.61
C LEU A 62 -10.41 -8.53 -10.71
N ASN A 63 -10.10 -7.72 -11.71
CA ASN A 63 -8.76 -7.23 -11.99
C ASN A 63 -8.67 -5.72 -11.79
N HIS A 64 -7.44 -5.26 -11.60
CA HIS A 64 -7.08 -3.85 -11.57
C HIS A 64 -5.92 -3.62 -12.55
N GLU A 65 -5.89 -2.43 -13.15
CA GLU A 65 -4.87 -2.04 -14.13
C GLU A 65 -4.20 -0.76 -13.65
N ILE A 66 -2.86 -0.79 -13.57
CA ILE A 66 -2.02 0.36 -13.20
C ILE A 66 -1.12 0.67 -14.37
N THR A 67 -1.02 1.94 -14.74
CA THR A 67 -0.08 2.40 -15.77
C THR A 67 1.05 3.17 -15.12
N LEU A 68 2.27 2.64 -15.22
CA LEU A 68 3.46 3.30 -14.73
C LEU A 68 4.13 4.07 -15.88
N PRO A 69 4.50 5.35 -15.68
CA PRO A 69 5.09 6.18 -16.71
C PRO A 69 6.49 5.70 -17.10
N ALA A 70 6.96 6.09 -18.29
CA ALA A 70 8.28 5.70 -18.80
C ALA A 70 9.43 6.10 -17.84
N SER A 71 9.31 7.25 -17.17
CA SER A 71 10.28 7.78 -16.21
C SER A 71 10.53 6.84 -15.03
N PHE A 72 9.57 5.97 -14.69
CA PHE A 72 9.72 4.98 -13.62
C PHE A 72 10.77 3.92 -13.94
N PHE A 73 11.02 3.67 -15.23
CA PHE A 73 11.92 2.62 -15.70
C PHE A 73 13.29 3.16 -16.13
N GLU A 74 13.53 4.46 -16.00
CA GLU A 74 14.82 5.05 -16.34
C GLU A 74 15.94 4.45 -15.48
N GLY A 75 16.98 3.94 -16.14
CA GLY A 75 18.08 3.25 -15.46
C GLY A 75 17.74 1.86 -14.92
N GLN A 76 16.54 1.32 -15.21
CA GLN A 76 16.14 -0.04 -14.84
C GLN A 76 16.12 -1.00 -16.03
N GLU A 77 16.41 -2.27 -15.77
CA GLU A 77 16.22 -3.35 -16.74
C GLU A 77 14.73 -3.72 -16.80
N LEU A 78 14.02 -3.15 -17.77
CA LEU A 78 12.56 -3.29 -17.89
C LEU A 78 12.10 -4.76 -17.93
N ASP A 79 12.81 -5.63 -18.65
CA ASP A 79 12.48 -7.06 -18.71
C ASP A 79 12.55 -7.72 -17.32
N ALA A 80 13.56 -7.38 -16.52
CA ALA A 80 13.72 -7.89 -15.17
C ALA A 80 12.60 -7.38 -14.24
N ALA A 81 12.21 -6.11 -14.36
CA ALA A 81 11.09 -5.52 -13.62
C ALA A 81 9.76 -6.22 -13.94
N ILE A 82 9.49 -6.49 -15.22
CA ILE A 82 8.30 -7.21 -15.67
C ILE A 82 8.27 -8.64 -15.13
N GLU A 83 9.40 -9.36 -15.16
CA GLU A 83 9.48 -10.73 -14.63
C GLU A 83 9.30 -10.77 -13.11
N ALA A 84 9.80 -9.77 -12.37
CA ALA A 84 9.54 -9.64 -10.94
C ALA A 84 8.05 -9.38 -10.67
N ALA A 85 7.41 -8.49 -11.43
CA ALA A 85 5.99 -8.18 -11.29
C ALA A 85 5.11 -9.43 -11.52
N LYS A 86 5.42 -10.24 -12.55
CA LYS A 86 4.71 -11.51 -12.80
C LYS A 86 4.84 -12.50 -11.64
N LYS A 87 6.02 -12.61 -11.02
CA LYS A 87 6.23 -13.45 -9.83
C LYS A 87 5.40 -12.99 -8.63
N ASN A 88 5.09 -11.71 -8.55
CA ASN A 88 4.28 -11.10 -7.50
C ASN A 88 2.77 -11.05 -7.83
N GLY A 89 2.31 -11.78 -8.85
CA GLY A 89 0.88 -11.95 -9.13
C GLY A 89 0.31 -11.03 -10.20
N VAL A 90 1.15 -10.30 -10.94
CA VAL A 90 0.72 -9.66 -12.19
C VAL A 90 0.41 -10.73 -13.24
N THR A 91 -0.75 -10.61 -13.86
CA THR A 91 -1.27 -11.56 -14.86
C THR A 91 -0.99 -11.18 -16.29
N ASP A 92 -0.92 -9.88 -16.59
CA ASP A 92 -0.65 -9.37 -17.93
C ASP A 92 0.11 -8.04 -17.88
N VAL A 93 0.92 -7.77 -18.90
CA VAL A 93 1.73 -6.56 -19.00
C VAL A 93 1.71 -6.05 -20.44
N LYS A 94 1.34 -4.78 -20.61
CA LYS A 94 1.33 -4.09 -21.89
C LYS A 94 2.34 -2.96 -21.90
N ARG A 95 3.21 -2.93 -22.90
CA ARG A 95 4.08 -1.77 -23.20
C ARG A 95 3.31 -0.83 -24.13
N ASN A 96 3.22 0.44 -23.76
CA ASN A 96 2.54 1.46 -24.54
C ASN A 96 3.52 2.22 -25.44
N GLU A 97 2.99 2.90 -26.46
CA GLU A 97 3.80 3.63 -27.46
C GLU A 97 4.52 4.86 -26.87
N ASP A 98 3.98 5.43 -25.79
CA ASP A 98 4.56 6.54 -25.03
C ASP A 98 5.67 6.10 -24.06
N GLY A 99 6.03 4.81 -24.07
CA GLY A 99 7.02 4.22 -23.18
C GLY A 99 6.50 3.84 -21.79
N SER A 100 5.25 4.15 -21.46
CA SER A 100 4.62 3.69 -20.22
C SER A 100 4.33 2.18 -20.27
N VAL A 101 4.11 1.58 -19.10
CA VAL A 101 3.81 0.15 -18.97
C VAL A 101 2.58 -0.05 -18.11
N THR A 102 1.58 -0.73 -18.66
CA THR A 102 0.35 -1.08 -17.97
C THR A 102 0.42 -2.50 -17.43
N TYR A 103 0.22 -2.67 -16.13
CA TYR A 103 0.18 -3.95 -15.43
C TYR A 103 -1.25 -4.31 -15.06
N LYS A 104 -1.67 -5.53 -15.41
CA LYS A 104 -2.96 -6.10 -15.02
C LYS A 104 -2.77 -7.16 -13.95
N MET A 105 -3.45 -7.00 -12.82
CA MET A 105 -3.36 -7.95 -11.71
C MET A 105 -4.73 -8.17 -11.04
N PRO A 106 -4.93 -9.29 -10.32
CA PRO A 106 -6.12 -9.48 -9.51
C PRO A 106 -6.24 -8.40 -8.44
N ARG A 107 -7.47 -7.97 -8.11
CA ARG A 107 -7.72 -6.98 -7.05
C ARG A 107 -7.17 -7.40 -5.68
N SER A 108 -7.11 -8.71 -5.41
CA SER A 108 -6.53 -9.22 -4.17
C SER A 108 -5.01 -9.04 -4.10
N VAL A 109 -4.32 -9.07 -5.24
CA VAL A 109 -2.89 -8.80 -5.35
C VAL A 109 -2.65 -7.30 -5.18
N HIS A 110 -3.43 -6.49 -5.90
CA HIS A 110 -3.40 -5.03 -5.77
C HIS A 110 -3.64 -4.58 -4.33
N GLY A 111 -4.70 -5.05 -3.68
CA GLY A 111 -5.02 -4.68 -2.29
C GLY A 111 -3.91 -5.01 -1.30
N LYS A 112 -3.29 -6.19 -1.41
CA LYS A 112 -2.14 -6.56 -0.56
C LYS A 112 -0.94 -5.64 -0.78
N MET A 113 -0.62 -5.34 -2.04
CA MET A 113 0.46 -4.40 -2.38
C MET A 113 0.17 -3.01 -1.79
N MET A 114 -1.07 -2.54 -1.89
CA MET A 114 -1.49 -1.25 -1.32
C MET A 114 -1.41 -1.24 0.21
N ASP A 115 -1.78 -2.33 0.88
CA ASP A 115 -1.66 -2.46 2.34
C ASP A 115 -0.18 -2.41 2.80
N GLU A 116 0.71 -3.11 2.08
CA GLU A 116 2.15 -3.09 2.34
C GLU A 116 2.76 -1.70 2.12
N MET A 117 2.42 -1.04 1.01
CA MET A 117 2.89 0.32 0.71
C MET A 117 2.39 1.31 1.75
N LYS A 118 1.12 1.19 2.18
CA LYS A 118 0.56 2.03 3.25
C LYS A 118 1.30 1.81 4.56
N ALA A 119 1.54 0.55 4.95
CA ALA A 119 2.29 0.23 6.16
C ALA A 119 3.72 0.80 6.12
N SER A 120 4.39 0.72 4.97
CA SER A 120 5.72 1.32 4.77
C SER A 120 5.68 2.84 4.90
N LEU A 121 4.71 3.52 4.26
CA LEU A 121 4.54 4.97 4.37
C LEU A 121 4.27 5.41 5.82
N LEU A 122 3.39 4.71 6.53
CA LEU A 122 3.11 4.99 7.94
C LEU A 122 4.35 4.77 8.82
N THR A 123 5.15 3.74 8.53
CA THR A 123 6.42 3.51 9.23
C THR A 123 7.39 4.68 9.01
N SER A 124 7.55 5.15 7.76
CA SER A 124 8.38 6.32 7.48
C SER A 124 7.90 7.59 8.17
N ILE A 125 6.57 7.78 8.29
CA ILE A 125 6.01 8.89 9.06
C ILE A 125 6.39 8.79 10.54
N ASP A 126 6.27 7.60 11.14
CA ASP A 126 6.62 7.38 12.55
C ASP A 126 8.12 7.59 12.80
N GLU A 127 8.99 7.16 11.89
CA GLU A 127 10.44 7.41 11.94
C GLU A 127 10.78 8.91 11.89
N LEU A 128 10.09 9.68 11.03
CA LEU A 128 10.27 11.12 10.97
C LEU A 128 9.81 11.80 12.27
N LYS A 129 8.70 11.34 12.85
CA LYS A 129 8.17 11.82 14.14
C LYS A 129 9.10 11.52 15.31
N ALA A 130 9.86 10.43 15.25
CA ALA A 130 10.85 10.10 16.28
C ALA A 130 11.96 11.17 16.39
N GLY A 131 12.15 11.98 15.34
CA GLY A 131 13.02 13.17 15.38
C GLY A 131 14.51 12.85 15.47
N GLU A 132 14.92 11.62 15.13
CA GLU A 132 16.33 11.21 15.17
C GLU A 132 17.16 11.89 14.07
N THR A 133 16.61 11.94 12.85
CA THR A 133 17.27 12.56 11.68
C THR A 133 16.91 14.04 11.54
N PHE A 134 15.63 14.38 11.72
CA PHE A 134 15.10 15.73 11.55
C PHE A 134 14.55 16.25 12.87
N GLN A 135 15.43 16.86 13.67
CA GLN A 135 15.14 17.23 15.05
C GLN A 135 14.10 18.34 15.20
N SER A 136 13.83 19.11 14.16
CA SER A 136 12.78 20.13 14.14
C SER A 136 11.39 19.51 14.03
N VAL A 137 11.22 18.34 13.41
CA VAL A 137 9.92 17.66 13.27
C VAL A 137 9.42 17.18 14.63
N LYS A 138 8.14 17.41 14.92
CA LYS A 138 7.50 17.12 16.21
C LYS A 138 6.31 16.19 16.03
N ASP A 139 5.54 16.43 14.99
CA ASP A 139 4.43 15.58 14.60
C ASP A 139 4.14 15.71 13.10
N ILE A 140 3.36 14.79 12.57
CA ILE A 140 2.95 14.76 11.17
C ILE A 140 1.47 14.38 11.12
N GLU A 141 0.66 15.25 10.54
CA GLU A 141 -0.72 14.98 10.16
C GLU A 141 -0.80 14.69 8.65
N TYR A 142 -1.78 13.91 8.23
CA TYR A 142 -1.95 13.54 6.82
C TYR A 142 -3.40 13.27 6.44
N SER A 143 -3.74 13.53 5.18
CA SER A 143 -5.05 13.19 4.61
C SER A 143 -5.17 11.67 4.37
N LYS A 144 -6.41 11.17 4.29
CA LYS A 144 -6.68 9.72 4.16
C LYS A 144 -6.13 9.10 2.88
N ASP A 145 -6.05 9.89 1.82
CA ASP A 145 -5.55 9.56 0.49
C ASP A 145 -4.07 9.94 0.31
N PHE A 146 -3.42 10.44 1.38
CA PHE A 146 -2.02 10.88 1.38
C PHE A 146 -1.71 11.95 0.32
N SER A 147 -2.68 12.80 0.01
CA SER A 147 -2.51 13.95 -0.89
C SER A 147 -2.01 15.19 -0.17
N GLU A 148 -2.26 15.31 1.13
CA GLU A 148 -1.81 16.40 1.97
C GLU A 148 -1.13 15.91 3.24
N PHE A 149 -0.05 16.57 3.62
CA PHE A 149 0.67 16.39 4.87
C PHE A 149 0.87 17.74 5.57
N THR A 150 0.80 17.74 6.89
CA THR A 150 1.21 18.86 7.73
C THR A 150 2.34 18.38 8.65
N LEU A 151 3.55 18.86 8.40
CA LEU A 151 4.69 18.68 9.30
C LEU A 151 4.63 19.77 10.37
N ILE A 152 4.37 19.34 11.60
CA ILE A 152 4.40 20.22 12.77
C ILE A 152 5.85 20.29 13.25
N VAL A 153 6.45 21.47 13.20
CA VAL A 153 7.90 21.66 13.41
C VAL A 153 8.21 22.75 14.43
N ASP A 154 9.38 22.63 15.06
CA ASP A 154 10.06 23.73 15.74
C ASP A 154 10.66 24.67 14.69
N GLN A 155 9.96 25.77 14.36
CA GLN A 155 10.36 26.66 13.26
C GLN A 155 11.79 27.18 13.43
N ALA A 156 12.21 27.53 14.65
CA ALA A 156 13.56 28.05 14.91
C ALA A 156 14.67 27.02 14.64
N LYS A 157 14.37 25.71 14.75
CA LYS A 157 15.31 24.63 14.38
C LYS A 157 15.19 24.23 12.91
N PHE A 158 14.03 24.47 12.31
CA PHE A 158 13.76 24.16 10.92
C PHE A 158 14.42 25.17 9.97
N GLU A 159 14.34 26.46 10.28
CA GLU A 159 14.85 27.52 9.41
C GLU A 159 16.36 27.42 9.19
N GLY A 160 16.76 27.31 7.92
CA GLY A 160 18.16 27.20 7.53
C GLY A 160 18.81 25.85 7.82
N SER A 161 18.05 24.85 8.29
CA SER A 161 18.55 23.50 8.52
C SER A 161 18.28 22.55 7.35
N PHE A 162 18.85 21.35 7.42
CA PHE A 162 18.59 20.28 6.46
C PHE A 162 17.19 19.64 6.69
N ASP A 163 16.47 20.03 7.73
CA ASP A 163 15.16 19.45 8.04
C ASP A 163 14.08 19.82 7.03
N ALA A 164 14.32 20.81 6.17
CA ALA A 164 13.50 21.07 4.99
C ALA A 164 13.33 19.83 4.09
N PHE A 165 14.30 18.90 4.11
CA PHE A 165 14.23 17.64 3.37
C PHE A 165 13.28 16.60 3.99
N ALA A 166 12.79 16.81 5.22
CA ALA A 166 11.77 15.94 5.82
C ALA A 166 10.48 15.91 5.00
N ALA A 167 10.16 17.01 4.30
CA ALA A 167 9.01 17.09 3.40
C ALA A 167 9.11 16.08 2.24
N ILE A 168 10.31 15.85 1.69
CA ILE A 168 10.55 14.84 0.65
C ILE A 168 10.35 13.43 1.20
N GLY A 169 10.73 13.21 2.47
CA GLY A 169 10.59 11.94 3.17
C GLY A 169 9.15 11.42 3.26
N VAL A 170 8.15 12.32 3.28
CA VAL A 170 6.72 11.93 3.18
C VAL A 170 6.17 12.03 1.76
N ALA A 171 6.59 13.03 0.99
CA ALA A 171 6.00 13.31 -0.31
C ALA A 171 6.30 12.20 -1.33
N LEU A 172 7.55 11.71 -1.40
CA LEU A 172 7.92 10.69 -2.38
C LEU A 172 7.18 9.37 -2.13
N PRO A 173 7.21 8.76 -0.93
CA PRO A 173 6.48 7.51 -0.71
C PRO A 173 4.96 7.66 -0.90
N ALA A 174 4.39 8.84 -0.58
CA ALA A 174 2.99 9.13 -0.83
C ALA A 174 2.66 9.24 -2.33
N MET A 175 3.51 9.89 -3.13
CA MET A 175 3.36 9.91 -4.59
C MET A 175 3.44 8.50 -5.18
N TYR A 176 4.34 7.65 -4.69
CA TYR A 176 4.37 6.24 -5.10
C TYR A 176 3.07 5.53 -4.72
N TYR A 177 2.62 5.63 -3.47
CA TYR A 177 1.35 5.04 -3.03
C TYR A 177 0.21 5.43 -3.96
N ARG A 178 0.05 6.73 -4.24
CA ARG A 178 -1.03 7.25 -5.09
C ARG A 178 -0.93 6.82 -6.54
N LEU A 179 0.28 6.75 -7.10
CA LEU A 179 0.49 6.21 -8.45
C LEU A 179 0.00 4.76 -8.55
N PHE A 180 0.32 3.94 -7.55
CA PHE A 180 -0.10 2.54 -7.50
C PHE A 180 -1.58 2.36 -7.09
N ASP A 181 -2.19 3.38 -6.46
CA ASP A 181 -3.65 3.46 -6.27
C ASP A 181 -4.40 3.86 -7.55
N GLY A 182 -3.65 4.17 -8.63
CA GLY A 182 -4.20 4.48 -9.95
C GLY A 182 -4.41 5.97 -10.21
N VAL A 183 -3.85 6.86 -9.38
CA VAL A 183 -3.89 8.30 -9.63
C VAL A 183 -3.01 8.63 -10.84
N PRO A 184 -3.55 9.29 -11.89
CA PRO A 184 -2.78 9.71 -13.06
C PRO A 184 -1.59 10.61 -12.69
N GLN A 185 -0.50 10.57 -13.46
CA GLN A 185 0.74 11.29 -13.15
C GLN A 185 0.54 12.81 -13.00
N ASP A 186 -0.29 13.41 -13.85
CA ASP A 186 -0.62 14.84 -13.85
C ASP A 186 -1.45 15.27 -12.64
N GLU A 187 -2.18 14.33 -12.03
CA GLU A 187 -2.97 14.53 -10.81
C GLU A 187 -2.24 14.07 -9.54
N ASN A 188 -1.12 13.33 -9.67
CA ASN A 188 -0.37 12.75 -8.58
C ASN A 188 0.53 13.79 -7.88
N LYS A 189 -0.12 14.80 -7.28
CA LYS A 189 0.53 15.88 -6.55
C LYS A 189 0.37 15.74 -5.05
N VAL A 190 1.45 15.84 -4.29
CA VAL A 190 1.42 15.83 -2.82
C VAL A 190 1.76 17.21 -2.28
N THR A 191 0.88 17.75 -1.46
CA THR A 191 1.09 19.04 -0.78
C THR A 191 1.61 18.80 0.63
N VAL A 192 2.74 19.41 0.97
CA VAL A 192 3.33 19.36 2.30
C VAL A 192 3.35 20.77 2.90
N LYS A 193 2.67 20.94 4.02
CA LYS A 193 2.58 22.17 4.80
C LYS A 193 3.53 22.07 6.00
N MET A 194 4.30 23.12 6.26
CA MET A 194 5.10 23.24 7.47
C MET A 194 4.38 24.20 8.41
N GLN A 195 4.00 23.67 9.58
CA GLN A 195 3.28 24.39 10.61
C GLN A 195 4.20 24.58 11.82
N ASP A 196 4.32 25.80 12.32
CA ASP A 196 5.04 26.04 13.55
C ASP A 196 4.26 25.47 14.74
N GLN A 197 4.93 24.66 15.57
CA GLN A 197 4.34 24.03 16.75
C GLN A 197 3.85 25.05 17.79
N ALA A 198 4.47 26.24 17.87
CA ALA A 198 4.20 27.19 18.92
C ALA A 198 2.99 28.08 18.61
N SER A 199 2.92 28.60 17.38
CA SER A 199 1.84 29.46 16.90
C SER A 199 0.68 28.71 16.25
N GLY A 200 0.93 27.50 15.71
CA GLY A 200 -0.01 26.79 14.85
C GLY A 200 -0.13 27.38 13.44
N GLU A 201 0.72 28.34 13.06
CA GLU A 201 0.69 28.97 11.76
C GLU A 201 1.42 28.13 10.70
N VAL A 202 0.81 27.97 9.52
CA VAL A 202 1.48 27.40 8.36
C VAL A 202 2.33 28.48 7.71
N PHE A 203 3.66 28.36 7.83
CA PHE A 203 4.60 29.35 7.31
C PHE A 203 5.21 28.96 5.95
N GLN A 204 5.08 27.70 5.54
CA GLN A 204 5.57 27.22 4.25
C GLN A 204 4.66 26.12 3.69
N THR A 205 4.48 26.11 2.37
CA THR A 205 3.76 25.07 1.63
C THR A 205 4.57 24.69 0.40
N VAL A 206 4.77 23.39 0.20
CA VAL A 206 5.53 22.83 -0.91
C VAL A 206 4.64 21.82 -1.62
N VAL A 207 4.61 21.86 -2.95
CA VAL A 207 3.84 20.92 -3.78
C VAL A 207 4.82 20.10 -4.60
N TYR A 208 4.72 18.77 -4.50
CA TYR A 208 5.52 17.82 -5.28
C TYR A 208 4.65 17.22 -6.40
N PRO A 209 5.19 16.98 -7.61
CA PRO A 209 6.59 17.13 -8.01
C PRO A 209 7.05 18.56 -8.37
N ASP A 210 6.15 19.55 -8.44
CA ASP A 210 6.45 20.92 -8.89
C ASP A 210 7.73 21.51 -8.25
N ALA A 211 7.94 21.30 -6.95
CA ALA A 211 9.13 21.76 -6.23
C ALA A 211 10.43 21.04 -6.64
N MET A 212 10.39 19.75 -6.98
CA MET A 212 11.57 19.03 -7.49
C MET A 212 11.95 19.50 -8.89
N GLU A 213 10.95 19.73 -9.73
CA GLU A 213 11.15 20.22 -11.10
C GLU A 213 11.77 21.63 -11.10
N ALA A 214 11.40 22.48 -10.13
CA ALA A 214 12.00 23.79 -9.96
C ALA A 214 13.46 23.76 -9.47
N MET A 215 13.87 22.72 -8.75
CA MET A 215 15.26 22.55 -8.26
C MET A 215 16.20 21.94 -9.30
N GLY A 216 15.66 21.23 -10.30
CA GLY A 216 16.42 20.61 -11.38
C GLY A 216 16.71 21.55 -12.56
N GLN A 217 16.21 22.78 -12.52
CA GLN A 217 16.42 23.84 -13.51
C GLN A 217 17.50 24.82 -13.05
#